data_AF-A0A7Y5KHS6-F1
#
_entry.id   AF-A0A7Y5KHS6-F1
#
_cell.length_a   1.000
_cell.length_b   1.000
_cell.length_c   1.000
_cell.angle_alpha   90.00
_cell.angle_beta   90.00
_cell.angle_gamma   90.00
#
_symmetry.space_group_name_H-M   'P 1'
#
loop_
_entity.id
_entity.type
_entity.pdbx_description
1 polymer ?
#
loop_
_entity_poly.entity_id
_entity_poly.type
_entity_poly.pdbx_seq_one_letter_code
_entity_poly.pdbx_strand_id
1 'polypeptide(L)' 'LGHTPAETDWAVPLDPAPPIGRREALQANAQWAKEYVGPWVHRRLTGRSSGDQRQAKRPDVTPLD' A
#
# COMPACT_ATOMS: atom_id res chain seq x y z
N LEU A 1 -1.73 27.51 3.15
CA LEU A 1 -0.64 27.20 2.20
C LEU A 1 -1.05 27.71 0.82
N GLY A 2 -1.03 29.04 0.61
CA GLY A 2 -1.70 29.74 -0.51
C GLY A 2 -1.22 29.37 -1.92
N HIS A 3 -1.60 28.18 -2.39
CA HIS A 3 -1.49 27.76 -3.77
C HIS A 3 -2.88 27.71 -4.39
N THR A 4 -3.04 28.37 -5.54
CA THR A 4 -4.10 28.06 -6.49
C THR A 4 -3.65 26.82 -7.27
N PRO A 5 -4.35 25.68 -7.19
CA PRO A 5 -3.96 24.52 -7.99
C PRO A 5 -4.14 24.89 -9.47
N ALA A 6 -3.04 24.98 -10.22
CA ALA A 6 -3.07 25.33 -11.63
C ALA A 6 -3.73 24.23 -12.47
N GLU A 7 -3.67 22.97 -12.02
CA GLU A 7 -4.11 21.80 -12.77
C GLU A 7 -4.90 20.85 -11.85
N THR A 8 -6.12 20.50 -12.29
CA THR A 8 -7.03 19.52 -11.64
C THR A 8 -7.11 18.23 -12.49
N ASP A 9 -6.16 18.05 -13.39
CA ASP A 9 -6.07 16.90 -14.29
C ASP A 9 -5.80 15.57 -13.55
N TRP A 10 -5.28 15.62 -12.32
CA TRP A 10 -5.22 14.48 -11.41
C TRP A 10 -6.59 13.81 -11.17
N ALA A 11 -7.68 14.57 -11.33
CA ALA A 11 -9.05 14.05 -11.20
C ALA A 11 -9.58 13.44 -12.51
N VAL A 12 -8.89 13.67 -13.63
CA VAL A 12 -9.22 13.04 -14.91
C VAL A 12 -8.76 11.58 -14.86
N PRO A 13 -9.68 10.60 -15.03
CA PRO A 13 -9.29 9.20 -15.08
C PRO A 13 -8.29 8.95 -16.21
N LEU A 14 -7.31 8.10 -15.95
CA LEU A 14 -6.40 7.61 -16.99
C LEU A 14 -7.18 6.79 -18.03
N ASP A 15 -6.70 6.81 -19.27
CA ASP A 15 -7.20 5.90 -20.30
C ASP A 15 -7.06 4.44 -19.83
N PRO A 16 -8.03 3.57 -20.18
CA PRO A 16 -7.96 2.17 -19.79
C PRO A 16 -6.74 1.50 -20.43
N ALA A 17 -6.08 0.63 -19.67
CA ALA A 17 -5.02 -0.20 -20.20
C ALA A 17 -5.55 -1.16 -21.28
N PRO A 18 -4.76 -1.49 -22.31
CA PRO A 18 -5.13 -2.52 -23.28
C PRO A 18 -5.47 -3.87 -22.61
N PRO A 19 -6.45 -4.62 -23.12
CA PRO A 19 -6.80 -5.91 -22.54
C PRO A 19 -5.66 -6.92 -22.74
N ILE A 20 -5.34 -7.66 -21.68
CA ILE A 20 -4.36 -8.76 -21.71
C ILE A 20 -5.05 -10.13 -21.71
N GLY A 21 -4.34 -11.16 -22.17
CA GLY A 21 -4.84 -12.53 -22.17
C GLY A 21 -4.97 -13.10 -20.75
N ARG A 22 -5.90 -14.04 -20.53
CA ARG A 22 -6.09 -14.68 -19.21
C ARG A 22 -4.81 -15.33 -18.66
N ARG A 23 -4.02 -15.97 -19.53
CA ARG A 23 -2.75 -16.61 -19.15
C ARG A 23 -1.72 -15.59 -18.68
N GLU A 24 -1.60 -14.48 -19.39
CA GLU A 24 -0.71 -13.36 -19.05
C GLU A 24 -1.11 -12.73 -17.72
N ALA A 25 -2.40 -12.46 -17.52
CA ALA A 25 -2.91 -11.94 -16.25
C ALA A 25 -2.61 -12.87 -15.06
N LEU A 26 -2.76 -14.19 -15.24
CA LEU A 26 -2.44 -15.16 -14.20
C LEU A 26 -0.94 -15.20 -13.87
N GLN A 27 -0.07 -15.09 -14.87
CA GLN A 27 1.38 -15.03 -14.65
C GLN A 27 1.78 -13.76 -13.91
N ALA A 28 1.26 -12.60 -14.31
CA ALA A 28 1.51 -11.33 -13.64
C ALA A 28 1.05 -11.35 -12.17
N ASN A 29 -0.16 -11.87 -11.92
CA ASN A 29 -0.68 -12.03 -10.57
C ASN A 29 0.16 -12.99 -9.71
N ALA A 30 0.63 -14.10 -10.28
CA ALA A 30 1.48 -15.05 -9.58
C ALA A 30 2.83 -14.42 -9.18
N GLN A 31 3.44 -13.64 -10.08
CA GLN A 31 4.68 -12.93 -9.80
C GLN A 31 4.48 -11.88 -8.69
N TRP A 32 3.45 -11.05 -8.81
CA TRP A 32 3.11 -10.06 -7.79
C TRP A 32 2.84 -10.70 -6.43
N ALA A 33 2.09 -11.81 -6.40
CA ALA A 33 1.78 -12.53 -5.16
C ALA A 33 3.06 -13.06 -4.51
N LYS A 34 3.99 -13.60 -5.30
CA LYS A 34 5.29 -14.08 -4.81
C LYS A 34 6.15 -12.93 -4.25
N GLU A 35 6.22 -11.80 -4.95
CA GLU A 35 7.10 -10.68 -4.60
C GLU A 35 6.59 -9.86 -3.41
N TYR A 36 5.29 -9.56 -3.36
CA TYR A 36 4.75 -8.57 -2.42
C TYR A 36 3.82 -9.20 -1.37
N VAL A 37 2.91 -10.08 -1.78
CA VAL A 37 1.91 -10.67 -0.87
C VAL A 37 2.53 -11.74 0.01
N GLY A 38 3.34 -12.63 -0.55
CA GLY A 38 3.97 -13.75 0.15
C GLY A 38 4.71 -13.29 1.42
N PRO A 39 5.62 -12.30 1.32
CA PRO A 39 6.29 -11.75 2.49
C PRO A 39 5.33 -11.14 3.53
N TRP A 40 4.25 -10.47 3.08
CA TRP A 40 3.24 -9.92 4.00
C TRP A 40 2.46 -11.02 4.72
N VAL A 41 1.99 -12.06 4.01
CA VAL A 41 1.30 -13.22 4.60
C VAL A 41 2.21 -13.91 5.60
N HIS A 42 3.47 -14.16 5.24
CA HIS A 42 4.44 -14.78 6.13
C HIS A 42 4.61 -13.97 7.43
N ARG A 43 4.80 -12.64 7.32
CA ARG A 43 4.84 -11.76 8.49
C ARG A 43 3.59 -11.91 9.34
N ARG A 44 2.40 -11.87 8.73
CA ARG A 44 1.12 -11.94 9.45
C ARG A 44 0.92 -13.25 10.18
N LEU A 45 1.24 -14.38 9.54
CA LEU A 45 1.18 -15.70 10.17
C LEU A 45 2.21 -15.86 11.31
N THR A 46 3.38 -15.21 11.18
CA THR A 46 4.41 -15.19 12.24
C THR A 46 4.19 -14.12 13.31
N GLY A 47 3.07 -13.39 13.27
CA GLY A 47 2.80 -12.30 14.21
C GLY A 47 3.76 -11.10 14.10
N ARG A 48 4.53 -11.00 13.01
CA ARG A 48 5.49 -9.91 12.81
C ARG A 48 4.83 -8.68 12.21
N SER A 49 5.04 -7.53 12.82
CA SER A 49 4.55 -6.23 12.35
C SER A 49 5.68 -5.20 12.23
N SER A 50 5.44 -4.13 11.47
CA SER A 50 6.36 -2.98 11.40
C SER A 50 6.42 -2.17 12.70
N GLY A 51 5.54 -2.48 13.66
CA GLY A 51 5.47 -1.87 14.98
C GLY A 51 6.22 -2.64 16.06
N ASP A 52 6.67 -3.87 15.82
CA ASP A 52 7.23 -4.74 16.88
C ASP A 52 8.49 -4.15 17.55
N GLN A 53 9.25 -3.33 16.82
CA GLN A 53 10.44 -2.64 17.32
C GLN A 53 10.23 -1.14 17.51
N ARG A 54 8.99 -0.67 17.39
CA ARG A 54 8.66 0.76 17.55
C ARG A 54 8.12 1.01 18.95
N GLN A 55 8.72 1.97 19.63
CA GLN A 55 8.15 2.51 20.86
C GLN A 55 7.08 3.55 20.52
N ALA A 56 6.01 3.58 21.32
CA ALA A 56 4.97 4.59 21.18
C ALA A 56 5.56 5.98 21.45
N LYS A 57 5.14 6.99 20.67
CA LYS A 57 5.52 8.40 20.94
C LYS A 57 5.02 8.89 22.30
N ARG A 58 3.92 8.31 22.77
CA ARG A 58 3.34 8.52 24.10
C ARG A 58 3.02 7.13 24.68
N PRO A 59 3.98 6.50 25.38
CA PRO A 59 3.75 5.17 25.97
C PRO A 59 2.75 5.25 27.14
N ASP A 60 2.73 6.38 27.85
CA ASP A 60 1.81 6.65 28.94
C ASP A 60 0.60 7.46 28.45
N VAL A 61 -0.60 7.01 28.84
CA VAL A 61 -1.85 7.71 28.52
C VAL A 61 -2.05 8.84 29.54
N THR A 62 -1.50 10.02 29.24
CA THR A 62 -1.71 11.25 30.03
C THR A 62 -2.69 12.20 29.32
N PRO A 63 -3.31 13.15 30.04
CA PRO A 63 -4.12 14.21 29.42
C PRO A 63 -3.36 14.94 28.31
N LEU A 64 -4.08 15.39 27.28
CA LEU A 64 -3.55 16.27 26.24
C LEU A 64 -3.80 17.71 26.67
N ASP A 65 -2.75 18.54 26.62
CA ASP A 65 -2.85 19.99 26.79
C ASP A 65 -3.41 20.67 25.53
#